data_AF-A0A6B9YYS5-F1
#
_entry.id   AF-A0A6B9YYS5-F1
#
_cell.length_a   1.000
_cell.length_b   1.000
_cell.length_c   1.000
_cell.angle_alpha   90.00
_cell.angle_beta   90.00
_cell.angle_gamma   90.00
#
_symmetry.space_group_name_H-M   'P 1'
#
loop_
_entity.id
_entity.type
_entity.pdbx_description
1 polymer ?
#
loop_
_entity_poly.entity_id
_entity_poly.type
_entity_poly.pdbx_seq_one_letter_code
_entity_poly.pdbx_strand_id
1 'polypeptide(L)'
;MHIYAFGSVCRGEVTPDSDIDLLALVDGHDSRFSERSYSIYSYKKMRKMWEEGSPFAWHLFLESRLLFAEDGTDFLEELGQPMRYRKYVADCIKFKDVFNSARNSLETGRESSIFDLSAVFLSLRNISTCYSLGVLNAPMFSRHAALSLTDPLSLPLSSTSYAVLERARILCTRGAGAPVDDQEAEAVMDEFDRIDSWMTSIVESAREHERIHQSGGSPAKIS
;
A
#
# COMPACT_ATOMS: atom_id res chain seq x y z
N MET A 1 -19.23 9.24 16.68
CA MET A 1 -18.31 8.12 16.31
C MET A 1 -18.76 7.49 15.01
N HIS A 2 -17.82 7.06 14.15
CA HIS A 2 -18.13 6.28 12.94
C HIS A 2 -17.29 5.00 12.84
N ILE A 3 -17.87 3.96 12.26
CA ILE A 3 -17.21 2.68 12.01
C ILE A 3 -17.43 2.30 10.55
N TYR A 4 -16.35 1.95 9.85
CA TYR A 4 -16.38 1.51 8.46
C TYR A 4 -15.72 0.13 8.32
N ALA A 5 -16.19 -0.64 7.35
CA ALA A 5 -15.41 -1.71 6.73
C ALA A 5 -14.73 -1.17 5.48
N PHE A 6 -13.56 -1.70 5.15
CA PHE A 6 -12.89 -1.43 3.88
C PHE A 6 -12.06 -2.64 3.44
N GLY A 7 -11.27 -2.50 2.38
CA GLY A 7 -10.35 -3.55 1.96
C GLY A 7 -11.02 -4.70 1.21
N SER A 8 -10.46 -5.91 1.37
CA SER A 8 -10.78 -7.04 0.49
C SER A 8 -12.26 -7.45 0.52
N VAL A 9 -12.92 -7.34 1.67
CA VAL A 9 -14.36 -7.64 1.84
C VAL A 9 -15.22 -6.69 1.02
N CYS A 10 -14.87 -5.40 1.01
CA CYS A 10 -15.65 -4.41 0.25
C CYS A 10 -15.36 -4.45 -1.26
N ARG A 11 -14.21 -5.00 -1.67
CA ARG A 11 -13.87 -5.25 -3.08
C ARG A 11 -14.38 -6.57 -3.64
N GLY A 12 -14.83 -7.50 -2.78
CA GLY A 12 -15.17 -8.87 -3.20
C GLY A 12 -13.96 -9.77 -3.45
N GLU A 13 -12.76 -9.39 -3.00
CA GLU A 13 -11.50 -10.15 -3.12
C GLU A 13 -11.23 -11.02 -1.88
N VAL A 14 -12.27 -11.67 -1.35
CA VAL A 14 -12.19 -12.43 -0.10
C VAL A 14 -11.53 -13.79 -0.35
N THR A 15 -10.47 -14.09 0.40
CA THR A 15 -9.83 -15.41 0.45
C THR A 15 -9.95 -16.00 1.85
N PRO A 16 -9.63 -17.29 2.09
CA PRO A 16 -9.61 -17.85 3.45
C PRO A 16 -8.66 -17.09 4.39
N ASP A 17 -7.61 -16.51 3.84
CA ASP A 17 -6.67 -15.64 4.52
C ASP A 17 -7.04 -14.15 4.37
N SER A 18 -8.31 -13.79 4.26
CA SER A 18 -8.75 -12.38 4.33
C SER A 18 -9.16 -12.02 5.75
N ASP A 19 -8.69 -10.87 6.23
CA ASP A 19 -9.26 -10.24 7.43
C ASP A 19 -10.33 -9.24 7.02
N ILE A 20 -11.12 -8.82 8.01
CA ILE A 20 -12.03 -7.68 7.90
C ILE A 20 -11.26 -6.44 8.35
N ASP A 21 -10.94 -5.56 7.40
CA ASP A 21 -10.31 -4.28 7.71
C ASP A 21 -11.38 -3.31 8.24
N LEU A 22 -11.25 -2.91 9.51
CA LEU A 22 -12.17 -1.99 10.17
C LEU A 22 -11.49 -0.65 10.45
N LEU A 23 -12.23 0.43 10.24
CA LEU A 23 -11.83 1.80 10.57
C LEU A 23 -12.76 2.32 11.67
N ALA A 24 -12.20 2.89 12.72
CA ALA A 24 -12.93 3.65 13.73
C ALA A 24 -12.51 5.13 13.67
N LEU A 25 -13.48 6.02 13.50
CA LEU A 25 -13.31 7.46 13.63
C LEU A 25 -13.87 7.94 14.96
N VAL A 26 -12.95 8.36 15.83
CA VAL A 26 -13.22 8.82 17.19
C VAL A 26 -12.34 10.00 17.55
N ASP A 27 -12.84 10.94 18.35
CA ASP A 27 -12.02 12.00 18.92
C ASP A 27 -11.46 11.55 20.29
N GLY A 28 -10.13 11.44 20.36
CA GLY A 28 -9.44 10.99 21.57
C GLY A 28 -9.34 9.47 21.69
N HIS A 29 -8.99 9.01 22.88
CA HIS A 29 -8.88 7.59 23.19
C HIS A 29 -10.26 7.01 23.54
N ASP A 30 -10.59 5.86 22.94
CA ASP A 30 -11.80 5.11 23.25
C ASP A 30 -11.45 3.64 23.48
N SER A 31 -11.58 3.21 24.74
CA SER A 31 -11.21 1.86 25.20
C SER A 31 -11.99 0.72 24.53
N ARG A 32 -13.11 1.02 23.84
CA ARG A 32 -13.88 0.02 23.10
C ARG A 32 -13.15 -0.46 21.84
N PHE A 33 -12.21 0.33 21.32
CA PHE A 33 -11.47 0.01 20.11
C PHE A 33 -10.04 -0.43 20.43
N SER A 34 -9.61 -1.51 19.77
CA SER A 34 -8.24 -1.99 19.81
C SER A 34 -7.57 -1.76 18.47
N GLU A 35 -6.33 -1.25 18.48
CA GLU A 35 -5.50 -1.10 17.28
C GLU A 35 -5.19 -2.43 16.59
N ARG A 36 -5.41 -3.57 17.27
CA ARG A 36 -5.30 -4.91 16.67
C ARG A 36 -6.46 -5.22 15.72
N SER A 37 -7.62 -4.61 15.93
CA SER A 37 -8.85 -4.89 15.18
C SER A 37 -9.30 -3.71 14.32
N TYR A 38 -8.89 -2.50 14.69
CA TYR A 38 -9.28 -1.27 14.03
C TYR A 38 -8.06 -0.44 13.65
N SER A 39 -8.09 0.10 12.44
CA SER A 39 -7.43 1.36 12.16
C SER A 39 -8.15 2.48 12.90
N ILE A 40 -7.52 3.10 13.90
CA ILE A 40 -8.16 4.13 14.73
C ILE A 40 -7.60 5.50 14.35
N TYR A 41 -8.47 6.42 13.94
CA TYR A 41 -8.08 7.77 13.55
C TYR A 41 -9.03 8.83 14.11
N SER A 42 -8.48 10.01 14.41
CA SER A 42 -9.31 11.18 14.66
C SER A 42 -9.84 11.78 13.36
N TYR A 43 -10.98 12.44 13.44
CA TYR A 43 -11.57 13.16 12.30
C TYR A 43 -10.60 14.20 11.73
N LYS A 44 -9.86 14.90 12.60
CA LYS A 44 -8.81 15.85 12.19
C LYS A 44 -7.71 15.18 11.36
N LYS A 45 -7.23 14.01 11.80
CA LYS A 45 -6.20 13.26 11.06
C LYS A 45 -6.76 12.75 9.73
N MET A 46 -8.02 12.33 9.71
CA MET A 46 -8.70 11.89 8.49
C MET A 46 -8.84 13.01 7.46
N ARG A 47 -9.32 14.19 7.86
CA ARG A 47 -9.38 15.39 6.98
C ARG A 47 -8.02 15.72 6.38
N LYS A 48 -6.96 15.71 7.20
CA LYS A 48 -5.59 15.93 6.73
C LYS A 48 -5.16 14.90 5.68
N MET A 49 -5.50 13.63 5.86
CA MET A 49 -5.20 12.58 4.87
C MET A 49 -5.95 12.79 3.54
N TRP A 50 -7.17 13.34 3.60
CA TRP A 50 -7.97 13.76 2.45
C TRP A 50 -7.34 14.95 1.72
N GLU A 51 -6.94 16.00 2.44
CA GLU A 51 -6.27 17.19 1.92
C GLU A 51 -4.91 16.86 1.26
N GLU A 52 -4.18 15.90 1.84
CA GLU A 52 -2.91 15.42 1.27
C GLU A 52 -3.11 14.49 0.06
N GLY A 53 -4.32 13.98 -0.16
CA GLY A 53 -4.59 12.98 -1.18
C GLY A 53 -3.86 11.66 -0.93
N SER A 54 -3.70 11.27 0.34
CA SER A 54 -2.92 10.09 0.69
C SER A 54 -3.47 8.80 0.06
N PRO A 55 -2.64 7.77 -0.21
CA PRO A 55 -3.12 6.48 -0.70
C PRO A 55 -4.21 5.88 0.19
N PHE A 56 -4.11 6.04 1.51
CA PHE A 56 -5.13 5.55 2.44
C PHE A 56 -6.46 6.30 2.31
N ALA A 57 -6.45 7.62 2.11
CA ALA A 57 -7.68 8.38 1.85
C ALA A 57 -8.36 7.94 0.55
N TRP A 58 -7.58 7.74 -0.52
CA TRP A 58 -8.10 7.19 -1.79
C TRP A 58 -8.63 5.77 -1.64
N HIS A 59 -7.96 4.94 -0.84
CA HIS A 59 -8.42 3.59 -0.54
C HIS A 59 -9.79 3.61 0.13
N LEU A 60 -9.94 4.43 1.17
CA LEU A 60 -11.22 4.58 1.88
C LEU A 60 -12.31 5.16 0.99
N PHE A 61 -12.03 6.22 0.24
CA PHE A 61 -13.00 6.88 -0.64
C PHE A 61 -13.60 5.93 -1.68
N LEU A 62 -12.77 5.05 -2.28
CA LEU A 62 -13.23 4.16 -3.34
C LEU A 62 -13.97 2.93 -2.81
N GLU A 63 -13.59 2.42 -1.64
CA GLU A 63 -13.95 1.06 -1.24
C GLU A 63 -14.65 0.96 0.12
N SER A 64 -14.53 1.97 0.99
CA SER A 64 -15.10 1.84 2.34
C SER A 64 -16.64 1.79 2.32
N ARG A 65 -17.19 1.16 3.36
CA ARG A 65 -18.63 1.06 3.60
C ARG A 65 -18.90 1.42 5.06
N LEU A 66 -19.78 2.39 5.27
CA LEU A 66 -20.24 2.74 6.61
C LEU A 66 -20.99 1.55 7.23
N LEU A 67 -20.55 1.13 8.41
CA LEU A 67 -21.21 0.11 9.22
C LEU A 67 -22.06 0.75 10.32
N PHE A 68 -21.57 1.84 10.89
CA PHE A 68 -22.23 2.53 11.99
C PHE A 68 -21.81 3.99 12.06
N ALA A 69 -22.79 4.87 12.29
CA ALA A 69 -22.58 6.28 12.62
C ALA A 69 -23.49 6.66 13.79
N GLU A 70 -22.93 7.31 14.79
CA GLU A 70 -23.66 7.73 15.98
C GLU A 70 -24.60 8.92 15.73
N ASP A 71 -24.22 9.82 14.83
CA ASP A 71 -24.97 10.98 14.37
C ASP A 71 -25.85 10.68 13.14
N GLY A 72 -25.77 9.45 12.61
CA GLY A 72 -26.53 9.00 11.45
C GLY A 72 -26.03 9.54 10.11
N THR A 73 -24.86 10.19 10.05
CA THR A 73 -24.27 10.68 8.80
C THR A 73 -23.09 9.82 8.34
N ASP A 74 -22.72 9.92 7.06
CA ASP A 74 -21.49 9.31 6.55
C ASP A 74 -20.42 10.40 6.43
N PHE A 75 -19.58 10.50 7.46
CA PHE A 75 -18.47 11.46 7.47
C PHE A 75 -17.54 11.34 6.26
N LEU A 76 -17.23 10.12 5.76
CA LEU A 76 -16.33 9.97 4.62
C LEU A 76 -17.01 10.38 3.31
N GLU A 77 -18.30 10.11 3.16
CA GLU A 77 -19.11 10.60 2.04
C GLU A 77 -19.16 12.13 2.02
N GLU A 78 -19.36 12.77 3.17
CA GLU A 78 -19.38 14.24 3.31
C GLU A 78 -18.05 14.91 2.96
N LEU A 79 -16.90 14.23 3.14
CA LEU A 79 -15.60 14.74 2.71
C LEU A 79 -15.46 14.82 1.19
N GLY A 80 -16.28 14.07 0.45
CA GLY A 80 -16.16 13.93 -0.98
C GLY A 80 -14.84 13.29 -1.40
N GLN A 81 -14.35 13.66 -2.59
CA GLN A 81 -13.15 13.06 -3.17
C GLN A 81 -11.86 13.57 -2.49
N PRO A 82 -10.88 12.70 -2.17
CA PRO A 82 -9.56 13.11 -1.72
C PRO A 82 -8.84 13.98 -2.76
N MET A 83 -7.94 14.85 -2.29
CA MET A 83 -7.11 15.65 -3.17
C MET A 83 -6.19 14.78 -4.04
N ARG A 84 -5.65 15.35 -5.11
CA ARG A 84 -4.68 14.65 -5.95
C ARG A 84 -3.45 14.26 -5.14
N TYR A 85 -3.08 12.98 -5.20
CA TYR A 85 -1.87 12.46 -4.58
C TYR A 85 -0.61 13.03 -5.25
N ARG A 86 0.23 13.74 -4.49
CA ARG A 86 1.46 14.39 -5.01
C ARG A 86 2.76 13.82 -4.46
N LYS A 87 2.71 12.98 -3.42
CA LYS A 87 3.91 12.44 -2.76
C LYS A 87 4.41 11.13 -3.38
N TYR A 88 3.90 10.75 -4.56
CA TYR A 88 4.20 9.45 -5.20
C TYR A 88 5.69 9.22 -5.42
N VAL A 89 6.47 10.23 -5.84
CA VAL A 89 7.93 10.06 -6.02
C VAL A 89 8.62 9.74 -4.70
N ALA A 90 8.34 10.54 -3.67
CA ALA A 90 8.94 10.38 -2.34
C ALA A 90 8.56 9.02 -1.72
N ASP A 91 7.31 8.61 -1.86
CA ASP A 91 6.84 7.32 -1.33
C ASP A 91 7.38 6.13 -2.14
N CYS A 92 7.53 6.25 -3.47
CA CYS A 92 8.19 5.20 -4.27
C CYS A 92 9.65 4.99 -3.84
N ILE A 93 10.40 6.08 -3.62
CA ILE A 93 11.78 6.02 -3.09
C ILE A 93 11.78 5.33 -1.72
N LYS A 94 10.89 5.75 -0.81
CA LYS A 94 10.77 5.15 0.52
C LYS A 94 10.51 3.64 0.46
N PHE A 95 9.64 3.15 -0.42
CA PHE A 95 9.38 1.71 -0.53
C PHE A 95 10.54 0.95 -1.17
N LYS A 96 11.30 1.57 -2.08
CA LYS A 96 12.59 1.03 -2.54
C LYS A 96 13.60 0.93 -1.40
N ASP A 97 13.68 1.92 -0.52
CA ASP A 97 14.58 1.88 0.64
C ASP A 97 14.22 0.78 1.64
N VAL A 98 12.92 0.52 1.84
CA VAL A 98 12.44 -0.63 2.63
C VAL A 98 12.87 -1.95 1.99
N PHE A 99 12.75 -2.08 0.66
CA PHE A 99 13.22 -3.26 -0.06
C PHE A 99 14.73 -3.45 0.10
N ASN A 100 15.52 -2.40 -0.11
CA ASN A 100 16.98 -2.42 0.05
C ASN A 100 17.40 -2.85 1.46
N SER A 101 16.68 -2.37 2.48
CA SER A 101 16.94 -2.73 3.88
C SER A 101 16.68 -4.21 4.14
N ALA A 102 15.55 -4.73 3.67
CA ALA A 102 15.19 -6.14 3.81
C ALA A 102 16.13 -7.06 3.02
N ARG A 103 16.50 -6.67 1.80
CA ARG A 103 17.52 -7.36 0.98
C ARG A 103 18.84 -7.47 1.72
N ASN A 104 19.38 -6.36 2.22
CA ASN A 104 20.65 -6.36 2.93
C ASN A 104 20.59 -7.20 4.22
N SER A 105 19.46 -7.17 4.93
CA SER A 105 19.23 -8.04 6.09
C SER A 105 19.37 -9.51 5.69
N LEU A 106 18.62 -9.96 4.68
CA LEU A 106 18.64 -11.35 4.17
C LEU A 106 19.99 -11.82 3.63
N GLU A 107 20.75 -10.93 2.97
CA GLU A 107 22.08 -11.23 2.43
C GLU A 107 23.16 -11.32 3.53
N THR A 108 22.98 -10.60 4.64
CA THR A 108 23.95 -10.58 5.76
C THR A 108 23.61 -11.57 6.88
N GLY A 109 22.35 -11.99 6.99
CA GLY A 109 21.88 -12.98 7.96
C GLY A 109 20.43 -13.41 7.71
N ARG A 110 20.01 -14.54 8.28
CA ARG A 110 18.65 -15.09 8.09
C ARG A 110 17.82 -15.18 9.37
N GLU A 111 18.25 -14.48 10.42
CA GLU A 111 17.59 -14.53 11.75
C GLU A 111 16.14 -14.00 11.71
N SER A 112 15.83 -13.12 10.76
CA SER A 112 14.52 -12.48 10.58
C SER A 112 13.92 -12.74 9.20
N SER A 113 14.23 -13.86 8.55
CA SER A 113 13.88 -14.14 7.15
C SER A 113 12.39 -13.91 6.81
N ILE A 114 11.46 -14.37 7.66
CA ILE A 114 10.02 -14.17 7.47
C ILE A 114 9.65 -12.68 7.51
N PHE A 115 10.23 -11.93 8.43
CA PHE A 115 9.98 -10.49 8.55
C PHE A 115 10.52 -9.73 7.32
N ASP A 116 11.73 -10.06 6.88
CA ASP A 116 12.36 -9.42 5.74
C ASP A 116 11.65 -9.76 4.41
N LEU A 117 11.26 -11.02 4.19
CA LEU A 117 10.43 -11.41 3.04
C LEU A 117 9.05 -10.72 3.07
N SER A 118 8.44 -10.59 4.26
CA SER A 118 7.21 -9.79 4.44
C SER A 118 7.43 -8.31 4.09
N ALA A 119 8.59 -7.74 4.41
CA ALA A 119 8.95 -6.36 4.06
C ALA A 119 9.17 -6.19 2.55
N VAL A 120 9.80 -7.17 1.88
CA VAL A 120 9.90 -7.20 0.41
C VAL A 120 8.51 -7.19 -0.21
N PHE A 121 7.59 -8.07 0.22
CA PHE A 121 6.20 -8.07 -0.28
C PHE A 121 5.52 -6.71 -0.10
N LEU A 122 5.63 -6.12 1.11
CA LEU A 122 5.07 -4.81 1.44
C LEU A 122 5.60 -3.72 0.51
N SER A 123 6.91 -3.71 0.25
CA SER A 123 7.57 -2.77 -0.65
C SER A 123 7.06 -2.89 -2.08
N LEU A 124 6.98 -4.10 -2.63
CA LEU A 124 6.49 -4.34 -3.99
C LEU A 124 5.03 -3.88 -4.14
N ARG A 125 4.16 -4.27 -3.20
CA ARG A 125 2.75 -3.87 -3.25
C ARG A 125 2.62 -2.35 -3.19
N ASN A 126 3.27 -1.71 -2.22
CA ASN A 126 3.03 -0.30 -1.95
C ASN A 126 3.69 0.61 -2.98
N ILE A 127 4.86 0.27 -3.53
CA ILE A 127 5.45 1.06 -4.62
C ILE A 127 4.51 1.05 -5.83
N SER A 128 3.90 -0.09 -6.14
CA SER A 128 2.94 -0.20 -7.24
C SER A 128 1.65 0.55 -6.97
N THR A 129 1.11 0.52 -5.75
CA THR A 129 -0.05 1.34 -5.36
C THR A 129 0.25 2.83 -5.49
N CYS A 130 1.40 3.30 -5.01
CA CYS A 130 1.80 4.70 -5.13
C CYS A 130 1.96 5.12 -6.59
N TYR A 131 2.59 4.29 -7.40
CA TYR A 131 2.78 4.53 -8.83
C TYR A 131 1.44 4.53 -9.59
N SER A 132 0.58 3.55 -9.35
CA SER A 132 -0.71 3.45 -10.03
C SER A 132 -1.62 4.64 -9.70
N LEU A 133 -1.63 5.08 -8.44
CA LEU A 133 -2.39 6.24 -7.99
C LEU A 133 -1.81 7.55 -8.53
N GLY A 134 -0.50 7.78 -8.38
CA GLY A 134 0.12 9.08 -8.63
C GLY A 134 0.52 9.35 -10.08
N VAL A 135 0.87 8.30 -10.82
CA VAL A 135 1.37 8.38 -12.20
C VAL A 135 0.31 7.91 -13.19
N LEU A 136 -0.28 6.74 -12.97
CA LEU A 136 -1.26 6.18 -13.91
C LEU A 136 -2.68 6.74 -13.73
N ASN A 137 -2.95 7.42 -12.61
CA ASN A 137 -4.30 7.81 -12.17
C ASN A 137 -5.29 6.63 -12.18
N ALA A 138 -4.79 5.43 -11.88
CA ALA A 138 -5.52 4.18 -11.81
C ALA A 138 -5.28 3.55 -10.42
N PRO A 139 -6.02 3.99 -9.38
CA PRO A 139 -5.78 3.54 -8.01
C PRO A 139 -5.91 2.01 -7.89
N MET A 140 -4.92 1.36 -7.28
CA MET A 140 -4.95 -0.08 -7.03
C MET A 140 -4.47 -0.42 -5.62
N PHE A 141 -5.41 -0.85 -4.77
CA PHE A 141 -5.19 -1.20 -3.36
C PHE A 141 -5.24 -2.70 -3.06
N SER A 142 -5.38 -3.53 -4.10
CA SER A 142 -5.34 -4.99 -3.98
C SER A 142 -4.01 -5.46 -3.38
N ARG A 143 -4.00 -6.63 -2.76
CA ARG A 143 -2.76 -7.27 -2.34
C ARG A 143 -1.87 -7.60 -3.55
N HIS A 144 -2.48 -7.80 -4.71
CA HIS A 144 -1.83 -8.09 -5.99
C HIS A 144 -1.48 -6.83 -6.80
N ALA A 145 -1.41 -5.64 -6.19
CA ALA A 145 -1.14 -4.39 -6.91
C ALA A 145 0.16 -4.41 -7.73
N ALA A 146 1.17 -5.16 -7.30
CA ALA A 146 2.41 -5.29 -8.06
C ALA A 146 2.23 -6.07 -9.38
N LEU A 147 1.29 -7.02 -9.42
CA LEU A 147 1.00 -7.83 -10.61
C LEU A 147 0.09 -7.11 -11.61
N SER A 148 -0.56 -6.00 -11.21
CA SER A 148 -1.42 -5.23 -12.11
C SER A 148 -0.66 -4.23 -12.99
N LEU A 149 0.62 -3.98 -12.71
CA LEU A 149 1.45 -3.19 -13.62
C LEU A 149 1.76 -4.01 -14.87
N THR A 150 1.54 -3.42 -16.04
CA THR A 150 1.73 -4.07 -17.34
C THR A 150 2.97 -3.53 -18.06
N ASP A 151 3.30 -4.11 -19.21
CA ASP A 151 4.44 -3.75 -20.04
C ASP A 151 4.54 -2.22 -20.26
N PRO A 152 5.73 -1.61 -20.09
CA PRO A 152 7.04 -2.20 -19.80
C PRO A 152 7.36 -2.38 -18.31
N LEU A 153 6.42 -2.14 -17.40
CA LEU A 153 6.62 -2.15 -15.94
C LEU A 153 6.04 -3.40 -15.25
N SER A 154 5.84 -4.49 -15.99
CA SER A 154 5.45 -5.77 -15.41
C SER A 154 6.48 -6.24 -14.39
N LEU A 155 6.02 -6.72 -13.23
CA LEU A 155 6.89 -7.25 -12.18
C LEU A 155 7.68 -8.47 -12.71
N PRO A 156 9.02 -8.45 -12.73
CA PRO A 156 9.84 -9.54 -13.26
C PRO A 156 10.09 -10.63 -12.20
N LEU A 157 9.03 -11.06 -11.52
CA LEU A 157 9.07 -12.05 -10.45
C LEU A 157 8.25 -13.28 -10.83
N SER A 158 8.77 -14.48 -10.54
CA SER A 158 7.99 -15.70 -10.73
C SER A 158 6.75 -15.73 -9.83
N SER A 159 5.69 -16.42 -10.28
CA SER A 159 4.47 -16.61 -9.48
C SER A 159 4.76 -17.37 -8.18
N THR A 160 5.69 -18.32 -8.21
CA THR A 160 6.14 -19.06 -7.02
C THR A 160 6.78 -18.14 -5.99
N SER A 161 7.74 -17.31 -6.39
CA SER A 161 8.40 -16.36 -5.49
C SER A 161 7.43 -15.30 -4.97
N TYR A 162 6.49 -14.85 -5.80
CA TYR A 162 5.43 -13.93 -5.35
C TYR A 162 4.55 -14.58 -4.26
N ALA A 163 4.18 -15.85 -4.43
CA ALA A 163 3.39 -16.58 -3.43
C ALA A 163 4.17 -16.81 -2.11
N VAL A 164 5.48 -17.02 -2.17
CA VAL A 164 6.34 -17.11 -0.97
C VAL A 164 6.34 -15.76 -0.23
N LEU A 165 6.51 -14.65 -0.94
CA LEU A 165 6.46 -13.30 -0.37
C LEU A 165 5.10 -12.98 0.27
N GLU A 166 4.01 -13.34 -0.40
CA GLU A 166 2.66 -13.18 0.14
C GLU A 166 2.46 -14.01 1.41
N ARG A 167 2.90 -15.27 1.40
CA ARG A 167 2.82 -16.15 2.57
C ARG A 167 3.65 -15.63 3.74
N ALA A 168 4.86 -15.14 3.48
CA ALA A 168 5.70 -14.49 4.49
C ALA A 168 4.99 -13.30 5.11
N ARG A 169 4.27 -12.49 4.31
CA ARG A 169 3.48 -11.37 4.80
C ARG A 169 2.36 -11.84 5.75
N ILE A 170 1.58 -12.85 5.35
CA ILE A 170 0.49 -13.39 6.16
C ILE A 170 1.02 -13.95 7.49
N LEU A 171 2.08 -14.75 7.44
CA LEU A 171 2.79 -15.28 8.62
C LEU A 171 3.23 -14.16 9.56
N CYS A 172 3.90 -13.13 9.02
CA CYS A 172 4.45 -12.04 9.82
C CYS A 172 3.36 -11.22 10.54
N THR A 173 2.20 -11.01 9.90
CA THR A 173 1.14 -10.18 10.48
C THR A 173 0.13 -10.94 11.32
N ARG A 174 -0.07 -12.23 11.06
CA ARG A 174 -1.17 -13.01 11.63
C ARG A 174 -0.72 -14.29 12.33
N GLY A 175 0.54 -14.67 12.17
CA GLY A 175 1.04 -15.96 12.67
C GLY A 175 0.35 -17.16 12.01
N ALA A 176 -0.15 -16.98 10.78
CA ALA A 176 -0.91 -17.99 10.05
C ALA A 176 -0.21 -18.37 8.73
N GLY A 177 -0.27 -19.65 8.36
CA GLY A 177 0.36 -20.21 7.17
C GLY A 177 1.46 -21.23 7.49
N ALA A 178 1.91 -21.95 6.46
CA ALA A 178 3.07 -22.82 6.56
C ALA A 178 4.36 -21.97 6.63
N PRO A 179 5.33 -22.31 7.49
CA PRO A 179 6.63 -21.62 7.53
C PRO A 179 7.28 -21.57 6.15
N VAL A 180 7.97 -20.46 5.86
CA VAL A 180 8.83 -20.37 4.67
C VAL A 180 10.15 -21.05 5.00
N ASP A 181 10.57 -22.00 4.17
CA ASP A 181 11.86 -22.67 4.35
C ASP A 181 13.03 -21.94 3.67
N ASP A 182 14.26 -22.37 3.97
CA ASP A 182 15.46 -21.73 3.46
C ASP A 182 15.59 -21.82 1.92
N GLN A 183 15.10 -22.91 1.32
CA GLN A 183 15.16 -23.10 -0.14
C GLN A 183 14.19 -22.15 -0.84
N GLU A 184 13.00 -21.97 -0.28
CA GLU A 184 12.02 -20.99 -0.76
C GLU A 184 12.54 -19.56 -0.63
N ALA A 185 13.18 -19.23 0.50
CA ALA A 185 13.80 -17.93 0.71
C ALA A 185 14.94 -17.69 -0.31
N GLU A 186 15.81 -18.67 -0.53
CA GLU A 186 16.88 -18.60 -1.53
C GLU A 186 16.35 -18.37 -2.95
N ALA A 187 15.31 -19.10 -3.35
CA ALA A 187 14.69 -18.93 -4.66
C ALA A 187 14.14 -17.51 -4.88
N VAL A 188 13.61 -16.88 -3.83
CA VAL A 188 13.16 -15.48 -3.89
C VAL A 188 14.36 -14.52 -3.98
N MET A 189 15.41 -14.77 -3.20
CA MET A 189 16.63 -13.96 -3.19
C MET A 189 17.34 -13.95 -4.54
N ASP A 190 17.32 -15.07 -5.28
CA ASP A 190 17.85 -15.16 -6.66
C ASP A 190 17.14 -14.22 -7.65
N GLU A 191 15.99 -13.66 -7.28
CA GLU A 191 15.25 -12.68 -8.10
C GLU A 191 15.52 -11.22 -7.69
N PHE A 192 16.30 -10.96 -6.63
CA PHE A 192 16.45 -9.61 -6.05
C PHE A 192 17.06 -8.57 -6.98
N ASP A 193 18.01 -8.94 -7.83
CA ASP A 193 18.57 -7.99 -8.80
C ASP A 193 17.54 -7.56 -9.86
N ARG A 194 16.65 -8.47 -10.25
CA ARG A 194 15.53 -8.17 -11.16
C ARG A 194 14.51 -7.27 -10.48
N ILE A 195 14.19 -7.54 -9.22
CA ILE A 195 13.33 -6.69 -8.40
C ILE A 195 13.92 -5.28 -8.26
N ASP A 196 15.19 -5.17 -7.89
CA ASP A 196 15.85 -3.88 -7.67
C ASP A 196 15.86 -3.02 -8.94
N SER A 197 16.19 -3.65 -10.07
CA SER A 197 16.15 -3.01 -11.38
C SER A 197 14.75 -2.50 -11.71
N TRP A 198 13.72 -3.32 -11.48
CA TRP A 198 12.32 -2.94 -11.69
C TRP A 198 11.87 -1.79 -10.78
N MET A 199 12.17 -1.84 -9.47
CA MET A 199 11.85 -0.75 -8.55
C MET A 199 12.56 0.55 -8.94
N THR A 200 13.79 0.45 -9.43
CA THR A 200 14.54 1.60 -9.96
C THR A 200 13.84 2.21 -11.16
N SER A 201 13.41 1.39 -12.13
CA SER A 201 12.65 1.87 -13.30
C SER A 201 11.33 2.54 -12.90
N ILE A 202 10.62 2.03 -11.89
CA ILE A 202 9.41 2.68 -11.36
C ILE A 202 9.73 4.06 -10.76
N VAL A 203 10.79 4.17 -9.95
CA VAL A 203 11.20 5.44 -9.35
C VAL A 203 11.61 6.45 -10.41
N GLU A 204 12.37 6.03 -11.43
CA GLU A 204 12.78 6.87 -12.54
C GLU A 204 11.58 7.36 -13.36
N SER A 205 10.65 6.47 -13.68
CA SER A 205 9.42 6.82 -14.38
C SER A 205 8.56 7.80 -13.57
N ALA A 206 8.42 7.59 -12.26
CA ALA A 206 7.72 8.50 -11.36
C ALA A 206 8.37 9.89 -11.33
N ARG A 207 9.70 9.97 -11.25
CA ARG A 207 10.44 11.25 -11.31
C ARG A 207 10.23 11.97 -12.62
N GLU A 208 10.25 11.24 -13.73
CA GLU A 208 10.04 11.84 -15.05
C GLU A 208 8.62 12.40 -15.19
N HIS A 209 7.63 11.64 -14.76
CA HIS A 209 6.25 12.11 -14.69
C HIS A 209 6.13 13.39 -13.84
N GLU A 210 6.78 13.44 -12.67
CA GLU A 210 6.77 14.63 -11.81
C GLU A 210 7.39 15.85 -12.50
N ARG A 211 8.54 15.70 -13.17
CA ARG A 211 9.22 16.79 -13.90
C ARG A 211 8.32 17.37 -14.99
N ILE A 212 7.70 16.53 -15.81
CA ILE A 212 6.81 16.96 -16.89
C ILE A 212 5.64 17.79 -16.34
N HIS A 213 5.05 17.35 -15.22
CA HIS A 213 3.87 18.00 -14.64
C HIS A 213 4.19 19.21 -13.76
N GLN A 214 5.41 19.34 -13.23
CA GLN A 214 5.89 20.55 -12.56
C GLN A 214 6.33 21.64 -13.56
N SER A 215 6.86 21.25 -14.73
CA SER A 215 7.32 22.17 -15.77
C SER A 215 6.19 22.80 -16.60
N GLY A 216 4.99 22.23 -16.59
CA GLY A 216 3.79 22.74 -17.29
C GLY A 216 2.92 23.71 -16.47
N GLY A 217 3.35 24.09 -15.26
CA GLY A 217 2.54 24.84 -14.29
C GLY A 217 2.78 26.35 -14.28
N SER A 218 2.49 27.05 -15.38
CA SER A 218 2.15 28.49 -15.32
C SER A 218 1.26 28.86 -16.51
N PRO A 219 -0.07 28.97 -16.36
CA PRO A 219 -0.84 29.73 -17.32
C PRO A 219 -0.45 31.19 -17.13
N ALA A 220 0.25 31.75 -18.11
CA ALA A 220 0.41 33.19 -18.21
C ALA A 220 -0.97 33.82 -18.04
N LYS A 221 -1.15 34.61 -16.97
CA LYS A 221 -2.27 35.54 -16.87
C LYS A 221 -2.12 36.51 -18.04
N ILE A 222 -2.89 36.28 -19.10
CA ILE A 222 -3.11 37.30 -20.12
C ILE A 222 -4.08 38.29 -19.47
N SER A 223 -3.53 39.42 -19.04
CA SER A 223 -4.23 40.65 -18.66
C SER A 223 -4.91 41.28 -19.85
#